data_AF-R0HVF8-F1
#
_entry.id   AF-R0HVF8-F1
#
_cell.length_a   1.000
_cell.length_b   1.000
_cell.length_c   1.000
_cell.angle_alpha   90.00
_cell.angle_beta   90.00
_cell.angle_gamma   90.00
#
_symmetry.space_group_name_H-M   'P 1'
#
loop_
_entity.id
_entity.type
_entity.pdbx_description
1 polymer ?
#
loop_
_entity_poly.entity_id
_entity_poly.type
_entity_poly.pdbx_seq_one_letter_code
_entity_poly.pdbx_strand_id
1 'polypeptide(L)'
;MSERTKVLDKQVKDKINDCLERLREIQAIEIRMQPYCGLELRLTAASTCDVDLWLQRWKITRGRDLEYYTCLLGTLGQACSTMKVATRIIAIRALHLIFEYKGIKPPPPVVNADPSQLQALHEEHLQDEFDLLEDLLLKIRVKHRLLTRLCRSTVV
;
A
#
# COMPACT_ATOMS: atom_id res chain seq x y z
N MET A 1 18.37 -10.98 3.87
CA MET A 1 17.58 -9.74 4.03
C MET A 1 18.55 -8.57 3.99
N SER A 2 18.40 -7.67 3.02
CA SER A 2 19.33 -6.56 2.82
C SER A 2 19.20 -5.50 3.93
N GLU A 3 20.24 -4.66 4.08
CA GLU A 3 20.23 -3.59 5.08
C GLU A 3 19.13 -2.56 4.78
N ARG A 4 18.87 -2.29 3.50
CA ARG A 4 17.77 -1.44 3.04
C ARG A 4 16.41 -1.95 3.51
N THR A 5 16.15 -3.25 3.39
CA THR A 5 14.90 -3.87 3.87
C THR A 5 14.73 -3.71 5.38
N LYS A 6 15.82 -3.86 6.17
CA LYS A 6 15.74 -3.68 7.64
C LYS A 6 15.41 -2.25 8.03
N VAL A 7 15.99 -1.26 7.34
CA VAL A 7 15.69 0.16 7.56
C VAL A 7 14.23 0.44 7.25
N LEU A 8 13.73 -0.06 6.12
CA LEU A 8 12.31 0.05 5.75
C LEU A 8 11.39 -0.61 6.78
N ASP A 9 11.72 -1.81 7.27
CA ASP A 9 10.93 -2.49 8.30
C ASP A 9 10.80 -1.67 9.59
N LYS A 10 11.87 -0.97 9.99
CA LYS A 10 11.83 -0.06 11.14
C LYS A 10 10.92 1.14 10.85
N GLN A 11 11.11 1.80 9.70
CA GLN A 11 10.31 2.95 9.30
C GLN A 11 8.81 2.61 9.20
N VAL A 12 8.47 1.45 8.64
CA VAL A 12 7.10 0.94 8.56
C VAL A 12 6.48 0.82 9.94
N LYS A 13 7.19 0.24 10.91
CA LYS A 13 6.68 0.11 12.29
C LYS A 13 6.36 1.47 12.90
N ASP A 14 7.25 2.43 12.75
CA ASP A 14 7.06 3.78 13.29
C ASP A 14 5.84 4.47 12.65
N LYS A 15 5.67 4.34 11.33
CA LYS A 15 4.53 4.92 10.60
C LYS A 15 3.20 4.24 10.93
N ILE A 16 3.19 2.92 11.09
CA ILE A 16 1.98 2.18 11.51
C ILE A 16 1.55 2.61 12.91
N ASN A 17 2.49 2.79 13.84
CA ASN A 17 2.17 3.28 15.17
C ASN A 17 1.50 4.66 15.13
N ASP A 18 1.99 5.58 14.28
CA ASP A 18 1.36 6.89 14.08
C ASP A 18 -0.03 6.77 13.44
N CYS A 19 -0.21 5.90 12.42
CA CYS A 19 -1.54 5.61 11.88
C CYS A 19 -2.52 5.17 12.99
N LEU A 20 -2.12 4.22 13.83
CA LEU A 20 -2.95 3.69 14.92
C LEU A 20 -3.26 4.75 15.98
N GLU A 21 -2.30 5.60 16.33
CA GLU A 21 -2.51 6.71 17.25
C GLU A 21 -3.54 7.71 16.69
N ARG A 22 -3.38 8.14 15.43
CA ARG A 22 -4.34 9.05 14.79
C ARG A 22 -5.73 8.45 14.64
N LEU A 23 -5.84 7.14 14.36
CA LEU A 23 -7.14 6.47 14.31
C LEU A 23 -7.85 6.46 15.66
N ARG A 24 -7.11 6.26 16.77
CA ARG A 24 -7.68 6.38 18.13
C ARG A 24 -8.17 7.79 18.42
N GLU A 25 -7.42 8.81 18.01
CA GLU A 25 -7.82 10.22 18.17
C GLU A 25 -9.10 10.53 17.36
N ILE A 26 -9.18 10.09 16.10
CA ILE A 26 -10.36 10.22 15.25
C ILE A 26 -11.57 9.54 15.92
N GLN A 27 -11.42 8.31 16.38
CA GLN A 27 -12.49 7.56 17.04
C GLN A 27 -13.01 8.30 18.28
N ALA A 28 -12.12 8.88 19.09
CA ALA A 28 -12.49 9.65 20.26
C ALA A 28 -13.23 10.95 19.90
N ILE A 29 -12.95 11.56 18.74
CA ILE A 29 -13.72 12.71 18.24
C ILE A 29 -15.09 12.26 17.71
N GLU A 30 -15.16 11.17 16.95
CA GLU A 30 -16.43 10.63 16.42
C GLU A 30 -17.40 10.30 17.56
N ILE A 31 -16.94 9.60 18.60
CA ILE A 31 -17.75 9.29 19.79
C ILE A 31 -18.28 10.56 20.47
N ARG A 32 -17.43 11.59 20.62
CA ARG A 32 -17.84 12.88 21.21
C ARG A 32 -18.86 13.63 20.36
N MET A 33 -18.77 13.53 19.03
CA MET A 33 -19.66 14.24 18.12
C MET A 33 -20.99 13.52 17.87
N GLN A 34 -21.07 12.21 18.13
CA GLN A 34 -22.26 11.37 17.89
C GLN A 34 -23.57 11.97 18.47
N PRO A 35 -23.61 12.53 19.69
CA PRO A 35 -24.83 13.12 20.24
C PRO A 35 -25.27 14.41 19.54
N TYR A 36 -24.35 15.15 18.93
CA TYR A 36 -24.60 16.49 18.39
C TYR A 36 -24.95 16.48 16.91
N CYS A 37 -24.38 15.53 16.14
CA CYS A 37 -24.49 15.54 14.69
C CYS A 37 -25.56 14.59 14.15
N GLY A 38 -26.10 13.66 14.97
CA GLY A 38 -27.05 12.63 14.53
C GLY A 38 -26.53 11.73 13.39
N LEU A 39 -25.24 11.85 13.06
CA LEU A 39 -24.55 11.21 11.95
C LEU A 39 -23.56 10.20 12.53
N GLU A 40 -23.69 8.94 12.14
CA GLU A 40 -22.61 7.96 12.32
C GLU A 40 -21.45 8.33 11.39
N LEU A 41 -20.50 9.11 11.90
CA LEU A 41 -19.21 9.30 11.25
C LEU A 41 -18.47 7.94 11.31
N ARG A 42 -18.34 7.28 10.16
CA ARG A 42 -17.62 6.00 10.01
C ARG A 42 -16.20 6.18 9.44
N LEU A 43 -15.58 7.33 9.70
CA LEU A 43 -14.27 7.68 9.14
C LEU A 43 -13.15 6.86 9.80
N THR A 44 -13.26 6.54 11.10
CA THR A 44 -12.34 5.59 11.75
C THR A 44 -12.42 4.23 11.07
N ALA A 45 -13.63 3.66 10.94
CA ALA A 45 -13.81 2.32 10.38
C ALA A 45 -13.27 2.18 8.95
N ALA A 46 -13.54 3.16 8.08
CA ALA A 46 -13.01 3.17 6.72
C ALA A 46 -11.47 3.22 6.71
N SER A 47 -10.88 4.08 7.55
CA SER A 47 -9.43 4.27 7.58
C SER A 47 -8.70 3.08 8.24
N THR A 48 -9.32 2.41 9.21
CA THR A 48 -8.82 1.14 9.77
C THR A 48 -8.79 0.05 8.71
N CYS A 49 -9.86 -0.08 7.91
CA CYS A 49 -9.92 -1.04 6.80
C CYS A 49 -8.78 -0.80 5.79
N ASP A 50 -8.52 0.45 5.42
CA ASP A 50 -7.42 0.80 4.51
C ASP A 50 -6.04 0.37 5.08
N VAL A 51 -5.80 0.59 6.38
CA VAL A 51 -4.56 0.19 7.06
C VAL A 51 -4.43 -1.33 7.14
N ASP A 52 -5.52 -2.06 7.44
CA ASP A 52 -5.52 -3.52 7.50
C ASP A 52 -5.22 -4.15 6.14
N LEU A 53 -5.84 -3.64 5.07
CA LEU A 53 -5.57 -4.07 3.70
C LEU A 53 -4.10 -3.80 3.32
N TRP A 54 -3.58 -2.63 3.70
CA TRP A 54 -2.16 -2.32 3.50
C TRP A 54 -1.24 -3.29 4.27
N LEU A 55 -1.54 -3.60 5.54
CA LEU A 55 -0.76 -4.55 6.34
C LEU A 55 -0.73 -5.96 5.72
N GLN A 56 -1.85 -6.41 5.17
CA GLN A 56 -1.91 -7.67 4.44
C GLN A 56 -1.02 -7.64 3.19
N ARG A 57 -1.11 -6.58 2.39
CA ARG A 57 -0.27 -6.37 1.20
C ARG A 57 1.21 -6.34 1.55
N TRP A 58 1.60 -5.58 2.58
CA TRP A 58 2.98 -5.48 3.06
C TRP A 58 3.56 -6.85 3.40
N LYS A 59 2.83 -7.66 4.19
CA LYS A 59 3.26 -9.02 4.55
C LYS A 59 3.47 -9.90 3.32
N ILE A 60 2.55 -9.84 2.37
CA ILE A 60 2.64 -10.60 1.12
C ILE A 60 3.87 -10.14 0.32
N THR A 61 4.04 -8.84 0.08
CA THR A 61 5.16 -8.31 -0.72
C THR A 61 6.51 -8.59 -0.09
N ARG A 62 6.62 -8.50 1.23
CA ARG A 62 7.85 -8.85 1.97
C ARG A 62 8.21 -10.32 1.89
N GLY A 63 7.22 -11.21 1.86
CA GLY A 63 7.39 -12.66 1.78
C GLY A 63 7.42 -13.25 0.37
N ARG A 64 7.39 -12.43 -0.69
CA ARG A 64 7.43 -12.92 -2.08
C ARG A 64 8.82 -13.43 -2.45
N ASP A 65 8.87 -14.57 -3.11
CA ASP A 65 10.08 -15.09 -3.73
C ASP A 65 10.56 -14.17 -4.86
N LEU A 66 11.87 -14.07 -5.04
CA LEU A 66 12.47 -13.20 -6.06
C LEU A 66 12.08 -13.59 -7.50
N GLU A 67 11.84 -14.88 -7.74
CA GLU A 67 11.38 -15.40 -9.03
C GLU A 67 10.07 -14.76 -9.49
N TYR A 68 9.25 -14.26 -8.55
CA TYR A 68 8.04 -13.52 -8.84
C TYR A 68 8.29 -12.30 -9.77
N TYR A 69 9.45 -11.66 -9.64
CA TYR A 69 9.81 -10.45 -10.37
C TYR A 69 10.37 -10.72 -11.77
N THR A 70 10.60 -11.98 -12.14
CA THR A 70 11.07 -12.37 -13.49
C THR A 70 10.13 -11.89 -14.60
N CYS A 71 8.83 -11.77 -14.31
CA CYS A 71 7.83 -11.26 -15.24
C CYS A 71 8.07 -9.78 -15.62
N LEU A 72 8.70 -8.99 -14.74
CA LEU A 72 9.01 -7.58 -14.99
C LEU A 72 10.22 -7.36 -15.89
N LEU A 73 11.06 -8.38 -16.04
CA LEU A 73 12.24 -8.32 -16.90
C LEU A 73 11.91 -8.67 -18.36
N GLY A 74 10.75 -9.28 -18.62
CA GLY A 74 10.28 -9.59 -19.96
C GLY A 74 9.77 -8.36 -20.73
N THR A 75 9.43 -8.54 -22.01
CA THR A 75 9.05 -7.46 -22.93
C THR A 75 7.94 -6.54 -22.40
N LEU A 76 6.90 -7.11 -21.77
CA LEU A 76 5.80 -6.32 -21.19
C LEU A 76 6.26 -5.48 -19.99
N GLY A 77 7.11 -6.06 -19.15
CA GLY A 77 7.66 -5.37 -18.01
C GLY A 77 8.60 -4.25 -18.40
N GLN A 78 9.39 -4.43 -19.47
CA GLN A 78 10.26 -3.40 -20.05
C GLN A 78 9.46 -2.27 -20.72
N ALA A 79 8.38 -2.61 -21.42
CA ALA A 79 7.48 -1.62 -22.02
C ALA A 79 6.85 -0.67 -20.99
N CYS A 80 6.75 -1.11 -19.73
CA CYS A 80 6.23 -0.31 -18.61
C CYS A 80 7.33 0.14 -17.65
N SER A 81 8.61 0.13 -18.04
CA SER A 81 9.75 0.39 -17.16
C SER A 81 9.71 1.75 -16.44
N THR A 82 9.03 2.74 -16.99
CA THR A 82 8.85 4.07 -16.39
C THR A 82 7.80 4.11 -15.27
N MET A 83 7.02 3.04 -15.10
CA MET A 83 6.00 2.95 -14.06
C MET A 83 6.58 2.35 -12.78
N LYS A 84 5.98 2.70 -11.64
CA LYS A 84 6.24 2.03 -10.35
C LYS A 84 6.11 0.51 -10.49
N VAL A 85 6.97 -0.23 -9.79
CA VAL A 85 7.00 -1.70 -9.83
C VAL A 85 5.65 -2.30 -9.44
N ALA A 86 5.00 -1.76 -8.40
CA ALA A 86 3.67 -2.19 -7.99
C ALA A 86 2.64 -2.10 -9.14
N THR A 87 2.67 -1.01 -9.91
CA THR A 87 1.79 -0.78 -11.07
C THR A 87 2.10 -1.75 -12.21
N ARG A 88 3.39 -1.95 -12.49
CA ARG A 88 3.84 -2.90 -13.54
C ARG A 88 3.36 -4.32 -13.24
N ILE A 89 3.47 -4.75 -11.98
CA ILE A 89 2.99 -6.06 -11.53
C ILE A 89 1.49 -6.23 -11.80
N ILE A 90 0.68 -5.22 -11.45
CA ILE A 90 -0.77 -5.26 -11.65
C ILE A 90 -1.09 -5.30 -13.15
N ALA A 91 -0.45 -4.46 -13.95
CA ALA A 91 -0.67 -4.40 -15.39
C ALA A 91 -0.30 -5.72 -16.08
N ILE A 92 0.86 -6.31 -15.75
CA ILE A 92 1.28 -7.60 -16.32
C ILE A 92 0.32 -8.72 -15.91
N ARG A 93 -0.11 -8.77 -14.65
CA ARG A 93 -1.11 -9.76 -14.20
C ARG A 93 -2.44 -9.61 -14.95
N ALA A 94 -2.92 -8.38 -15.12
CA ALA A 94 -4.14 -8.13 -15.88
C ALA A 94 -4.00 -8.56 -17.35
N LEU A 95 -2.86 -8.29 -17.97
CA LEU A 95 -2.56 -8.73 -19.34
C LEU A 95 -2.49 -10.26 -19.46
N HIS A 96 -1.89 -10.95 -18.49
CA HIS A 96 -1.86 -12.41 -18.46
C HIS A 96 -3.28 -13.00 -18.38
N LEU A 97 -4.15 -12.45 -17.52
CA LEU A 97 -5.56 -12.84 -17.45
C LEU A 97 -6.29 -12.63 -18.79
N ILE A 98 -6.02 -11.52 -19.48
CA ILE A 98 -6.61 -11.23 -20.80
C ILE A 98 -6.11 -12.24 -21.84
N PHE A 99 -4.82 -12.59 -21.82
CA PHE A 99 -4.26 -13.59 -22.73
C PHE A 99 -4.87 -14.97 -22.50
N GLU A 100 -4.97 -15.41 -21.25
CA GLU A 100 -5.64 -16.67 -20.89
C GLU A 100 -7.08 -16.71 -21.39
N TYR A 101 -7.85 -15.64 -21.15
CA TYR A 101 -9.22 -15.53 -21.63
C TYR A 101 -9.33 -15.60 -23.17
N LYS A 102 -8.36 -15.04 -23.89
CA LYS A 102 -8.30 -15.07 -25.36
C LYS A 102 -7.67 -16.35 -25.92
N GLY A 103 -7.24 -17.30 -25.08
CA GLY A 103 -6.50 -18.49 -25.51
C GLY A 103 -5.11 -18.19 -26.09
N ILE A 104 -4.57 -17.00 -25.80
CA ILE A 104 -3.23 -16.59 -26.23
C ILE A 104 -2.25 -17.03 -25.14
N LYS A 105 -1.17 -17.70 -25.54
CA LYS A 105 -0.12 -18.07 -24.58
C LYS A 105 0.57 -16.80 -24.08
N PRO A 106 0.61 -16.55 -22.75
CA PRO A 106 1.32 -15.39 -22.22
C PRO A 106 2.83 -15.50 -22.53
N PRO A 107 3.54 -14.36 -22.65
CA PRO A 107 4.98 -14.37 -22.78
C PRO A 107 5.61 -15.17 -21.63
N PRO A 108 6.57 -16.07 -21.90
CA PRO A 108 7.24 -16.79 -20.83
C PRO A 108 8.04 -15.83 -19.94
N PRO A 109 8.19 -16.13 -18.64
CA PRO A 109 9.10 -15.39 -17.78
C PRO A 109 10.54 -15.52 -18.25
N VAL A 110 11.37 -14.53 -17.91
CA VAL A 110 12.80 -14.56 -18.25
C VAL A 110 13.49 -15.64 -17.42
N VAL A 111 14.00 -16.66 -18.11
CA VAL A 111 14.76 -17.77 -17.51
C VAL A 111 16.19 -17.30 -17.26
N ASN A 112 16.76 -17.60 -16.09
CA ASN A 112 18.09 -17.17 -15.64
C ASN A 112 18.24 -15.65 -15.40
N ALA A 113 17.20 -15.01 -14.88
CA ALA A 113 17.31 -13.63 -14.42
C ALA A 113 18.40 -13.51 -13.33
N ASP A 114 19.21 -12.46 -13.42
CA ASP A 114 20.22 -12.16 -12.41
C ASP A 114 19.54 -11.93 -11.04
N PRO A 115 19.88 -12.70 -9.99
CA PRO A 115 19.34 -12.50 -8.65
C PRO A 115 19.50 -11.07 -8.13
N SER A 116 20.56 -10.36 -8.53
CA SER A 116 20.79 -8.97 -8.12
C SER A 116 19.74 -8.01 -8.68
N GLN A 117 19.32 -8.22 -9.93
CA GLN A 117 18.26 -7.44 -10.58
C GLN A 117 16.90 -7.72 -9.96
N LEU A 118 16.62 -8.99 -9.65
CA LEU A 118 15.38 -9.37 -8.97
C LEU A 118 15.30 -8.79 -7.55
N GLN A 119 16.42 -8.77 -6.84
CA GLN A 119 16.53 -8.14 -5.52
C GLN A 119 16.26 -6.62 -5.61
N ALA A 120 16.80 -5.94 -6.62
CA ALA A 120 16.55 -4.51 -6.82
C ALA A 120 15.05 -4.22 -7.09
N LEU A 121 14.40 -5.03 -7.93
CA LEU A 121 12.96 -4.92 -8.20
C LEU A 121 12.11 -5.19 -6.94
N HIS A 122 12.53 -6.15 -6.11
CA HIS A 122 11.87 -6.42 -4.83
C HIS A 122 11.98 -5.23 -3.88
N GLU A 123 13.17 -4.64 -3.75
CA GLU A 123 13.40 -3.48 -2.91
C GLU A 123 12.65 -2.23 -3.39
N GLU A 124 12.55 -2.04 -4.71
CA GLU A 124 11.73 -0.99 -5.30
C GLU A 124 10.23 -1.21 -5.02
N HIS A 125 9.75 -2.45 -5.10
CA HIS A 125 8.37 -2.78 -4.75
C HIS A 125 8.08 -2.53 -3.26
N LEU A 126 9.02 -2.84 -2.37
CA LEU A 126 8.89 -2.52 -0.95
C LEU A 126 8.88 -1.01 -0.72
N GLN A 127 9.65 -0.24 -1.47
CA GLN A 127 9.60 1.22 -1.44
C GLN A 127 8.24 1.74 -1.92
N ASP A 128 7.68 1.19 -3.00
CA ASP A 128 6.35 1.56 -3.48
C ASP A 128 5.26 1.33 -2.42
N GLU A 129 5.31 0.19 -1.71
CA GLU A 129 4.36 -0.08 -0.62
C GLU A 129 4.58 0.85 0.58
N PHE A 130 5.82 1.25 0.87
CA PHE A 130 6.11 2.25 1.90
C PHE A 130 5.55 3.63 1.54
N ASP A 131 5.74 4.10 0.30
CA ASP A 131 5.18 5.36 -0.17
C ASP A 131 3.64 5.38 -0.02
N LEU A 132 2.97 4.26 -0.32
CA LEU A 132 1.53 4.11 -0.11
C LEU A 132 1.13 4.23 1.37
N LEU A 133 1.95 3.74 2.30
CA LEU A 133 1.71 3.93 3.73
C LEU A 133 1.80 5.41 4.12
N GLU A 134 2.75 6.15 3.57
CA GLU A 134 2.88 7.58 3.83
C GLU A 134 1.67 8.36 3.33
N ASP A 135 1.15 8.01 2.14
CA ASP A 135 -0.09 8.57 1.60
C ASP A 135 -1.31 8.26 2.47
N LEU A 136 -1.42 7.02 2.98
CA LEU A 136 -2.48 6.63 3.91
C LEU A 136 -2.41 7.44 5.21
N LEU A 137 -1.22 7.56 5.80
CA LEU A 137 -1.01 8.37 7.00
C LEU A 137 -1.37 9.84 6.76
N LEU A 138 -1.00 10.40 5.61
CA LEU A 138 -1.39 11.77 5.24
C LEU A 138 -2.90 11.93 5.19
N LYS A 139 -3.62 11.01 4.54
CA LYS A 139 -5.10 11.02 4.49
C LYS A 139 -5.71 10.93 5.88
N ILE A 140 -5.22 10.05 6.74
CA ILE A 140 -5.67 9.92 8.12
C ILE A 140 -5.46 11.23 8.88
N ARG A 141 -4.27 11.84 8.78
CA ARG A 141 -3.96 13.13 9.42
C ARG A 141 -4.87 14.25 8.91
N VAL A 142 -5.20 14.29 7.63
CA VAL A 142 -6.15 15.27 7.07
C VAL A 142 -7.55 15.06 7.66
N LYS A 143 -8.07 13.82 7.66
CA LYS A 143 -9.36 13.49 8.29
C LYS A 143 -9.39 13.90 9.77
N HIS A 144 -8.33 13.60 10.52
CA HIS A 144 -8.20 13.99 11.92
C HIS A 144 -8.27 15.51 12.14
N ARG A 145 -7.53 16.29 11.33
CA ARG A 145 -7.58 17.76 11.41
C ARG A 145 -8.96 18.31 11.10
N LEU A 146 -9.62 17.78 10.08
CA LEU A 146 -10.97 18.21 9.69
C LEU A 146 -11.97 17.94 10.81
N LEU A 147 -11.96 16.74 11.39
CA LEU A 147 -12.84 16.39 12.51
C LEU A 147 -12.57 17.23 13.76
N THR A 148 -11.29 17.49 14.07
CA THR A 148 -10.93 18.36 15.20
C THR A 148 -11.49 19.78 15.01
N ARG A 149 -11.41 20.32 13.79
CA ARG A 149 -11.97 21.64 13.46
C ARG A 149 -13.48 21.64 13.58
N LEU A 150 -14.16 20.63 13.05
CA LEU A 150 -15.62 20.49 13.15
C LEU A 150 -16.05 20.42 14.61
N CYS A 151 -15.45 19.53 15.41
CA CYS A 151 -15.75 19.39 16.84
C CYS A 151 -15.61 20.71 17.61
N ARG A 152 -14.56 21.51 17.32
CA ARG A 152 -14.41 22.85 17.93
C ARG A 152 -15.51 23.83 17.54
N SER A 153 -16.08 23.70 16.34
CA SER A 153 -17.16 24.59 15.88
C SER A 153 -18.55 24.17 16.35
N THR A 154 -18.77 22.89 16.66
CA THR A 154 -20.08 22.37 17.12
C THR A 154 -20.25 22.31 18.64
N VAL A 155 -19.16 22.37 19.41
CA VAL A 155 -19.17 22.32 20.89
C VAL A 155 -19.08 23.74 21.49
N VAL A 156 -19.61 24.74 20.79
CA VAL A 156 -19.82 26.12 21.30
C VAL A 156 -21.30 26.37 21.49
#